data_AF-A0A931R069-F1
#
_entry.id   AF-A0A931R069-F1
#
_cell.length_a   1.000
_cell.length_b   1.000
_cell.length_c   1.000
_cell.angle_alpha   90.00
_cell.angle_beta   90.00
_cell.angle_gamma   90.00
#
_symmetry.space_group_name_H-M   'P 1'
#
loop_
_entity.id
_entity.type
_entity.pdbx_description
1 polymer ?
#
loop_
_entity_poly.entity_id
_entity_poly.type
_entity_poly.pdbx_seq_one_letter_code
_entity_poly.pdbx_strand_id
1 'polypeptide(L)'
;MRKALLLVLSLLGLWDSAYLWWAYTTPSLPMVCLGDGCDAVRASPFAYPGGIPLPVFGVVMYATLVLLIFFEPLIGSRLARTARYAVAGISGAGFLFSLYLTGIEAFVLHAWCSWCVVSALAVTFIFALAVLDVLRPEPHPETVAGRALARRHLAVCAVAAAVGTPAFLLLSQQEVPPPAPPASATALEERLIRPDSRTIGNPRALVTVVEFGDFQCPACGMAEEAAREIRRKYASQVRFVFRQFPLEKIHSRALKAAEASECAAKQGKFWEAVEKLYGGDRDLSDAALLGHARELGLDLSRFEQCLAGGAMTARVRRDVEDGRALGVRATPTFFVGSQRIEGPIRLDQFEQLLALELSKSGARLVASNPPLAAPPQANPAPGQNPAQDPAGDPLLPSGGLLGGGGLFSQFQNPATTCSEEEALKEQPTLIRTSEAREFHEKGSAVLFVDVRQAREYETGRIPGAINLPVGEFEGRWETLPKDRSIVLYESGRSAGDVCASSRAAGRVLLAKGFARERVKVYQDGLAGWEGAGLPVVR
;
A
#
# COMPACT_ATOMS: atom_id res chain seq x y z
N MET A 1 29.67 24.47 -21.74
CA MET A 1 28.62 24.82 -20.74
C MET A 1 27.39 23.92 -20.84
N ARG A 2 26.99 23.50 -22.06
CA ARG A 2 25.77 22.70 -22.30
C ARG A 2 25.75 21.37 -21.54
N LYS A 3 26.88 20.65 -21.48
CA LYS A 3 27.01 19.37 -20.76
C LYS A 3 26.75 19.48 -19.26
N ALA A 4 27.28 20.52 -18.61
CA ALA A 4 27.02 20.76 -17.20
C ALA A 4 25.55 21.08 -16.95
N LEU A 5 24.90 21.86 -17.81
CA LEU A 5 23.48 22.16 -17.71
C LEU A 5 22.60 20.92 -17.92
N LEU A 6 22.92 20.07 -18.91
CA LEU A 6 22.26 18.77 -19.12
C LEU A 6 22.35 17.89 -17.88
N LEU A 7 23.52 17.83 -17.24
CA LEU A 7 23.72 17.06 -16.01
C LEU A 7 22.90 17.62 -14.85
N VAL A 8 22.89 18.95 -14.64
CA VAL A 8 22.10 19.60 -13.59
C VAL A 8 20.61 19.33 -13.75
N LEU A 9 20.07 19.49 -14.97
CA LEU A 9 18.65 19.23 -15.23
C LEU A 9 18.29 17.75 -15.04
N SER A 10 19.19 16.84 -15.43
CA SER A 10 18.97 15.39 -15.24
C SER A 10 18.99 15.01 -13.75
N LEU A 11 19.86 15.63 -12.94
CA LEU A 11 19.89 15.45 -11.49
C LEU A 11 18.64 16.02 -10.82
N LEU A 12 18.14 17.16 -11.29
CA LEU A 12 16.88 17.74 -10.80
C LEU A 12 15.69 16.82 -11.11
N GLY A 13 15.60 16.29 -12.33
CA GLY A 13 14.56 15.32 -12.69
C GLY A 13 14.66 14.00 -11.90
N LEU A 14 15.87 13.54 -11.61
CA LEU A 14 16.10 12.36 -10.77
C LEU A 14 15.63 12.59 -9.33
N TRP A 15 15.95 13.75 -8.76
CA TRP A 15 15.51 14.13 -7.41
C TRP A 15 14.00 14.24 -7.31
N ASP A 16 13.37 14.90 -8.27
CA ASP A 16 11.90 15.01 -8.40
C ASP A 16 11.24 13.62 -8.47
N SER A 17 11.73 12.75 -9.37
CA SER A 17 11.18 11.41 -9.53
C SER A 17 11.40 10.51 -8.31
N ALA A 18 12.53 10.66 -7.61
CA ALA A 18 12.81 9.93 -6.38
C ALA A 18 11.91 10.39 -5.21
N TYR A 19 11.67 11.71 -5.10
CA TYR A 19 10.71 12.26 -4.15
C TYR A 19 9.30 11.73 -4.40
N LEU A 20 8.84 11.78 -5.66
CA LEU A 20 7.53 11.25 -6.03
C LEU A 20 7.42 9.75 -5.78
N TRP A 21 8.47 8.97 -6.04
CA TRP A 21 8.46 7.54 -5.75
C TRP A 21 8.33 7.25 -4.24
N TRP A 22 9.09 7.97 -3.41
CA TRP A 22 8.96 7.89 -1.96
C TRP A 22 7.56 8.28 -1.48
N ALA A 23 7.00 9.37 -2.02
CA ALA A 23 5.65 9.82 -1.71
C ALA A 23 4.59 8.77 -2.10
N TYR A 24 4.74 8.13 -3.27
CA TYR A 24 3.83 7.06 -3.73
C TYR A 24 3.88 5.82 -2.83
N THR A 25 5.05 5.48 -2.32
CA THR A 25 5.29 4.28 -1.49
C THR A 25 5.05 4.51 0.00
N THR A 26 4.88 5.76 0.43
CA THR A 26 4.59 6.14 1.82
C THR A 26 3.20 6.81 1.92
N PRO A 27 2.10 6.03 1.82
CA PRO A 27 0.75 6.56 1.63
C PRO A 27 0.18 7.36 2.81
N SER A 28 0.80 7.32 3.99
CA SER A 28 0.34 8.05 5.17
C SER A 28 0.68 9.56 5.18
N LEU A 29 1.46 10.05 4.22
CA LEU A 29 1.88 11.44 4.14
C LEU A 29 1.37 12.10 2.84
N PRO A 30 0.59 13.20 2.92
CA PRO A 30 0.14 13.94 1.75
C PRO A 30 1.34 14.58 1.05
N MET A 31 1.37 14.56 -0.28
CA MET A 31 2.47 15.17 -1.03
C MET A 31 2.38 16.70 -0.95
N VAL A 32 3.53 17.37 -0.84
CA VAL A 32 3.57 18.83 -0.78
C VAL A 32 3.18 19.39 -2.14
N CYS A 33 2.00 20.01 -2.27
CA CYS A 33 1.55 20.57 -3.55
C CYS A 33 1.21 22.04 -3.49
N LEU A 34 1.61 22.75 -4.55
CA LEU A 34 1.21 24.13 -4.82
C LEU A 34 -0.20 24.09 -5.43
N GLY A 35 -1.22 23.97 -4.56
CA GLY A 35 -2.64 23.95 -4.94
C GLY A 35 -3.28 22.56 -4.95
N ASP A 36 -4.54 22.49 -5.42
CA ASP A 36 -5.32 21.25 -5.51
C ASP A 36 -5.10 20.60 -6.90
N GLY A 37 -4.66 19.33 -6.95
CA GLY A 37 -4.57 18.61 -8.22
C GLY A 37 -3.60 17.44 -8.26
N CYS A 38 -2.49 17.51 -7.53
CA CYS A 38 -1.51 16.42 -7.51
C CYS A 38 -2.09 15.11 -6.97
N ASP A 39 -2.95 15.19 -5.95
CA ASP A 39 -3.61 14.01 -5.37
C ASP A 39 -4.54 13.35 -6.40
N ALA A 40 -5.23 14.14 -7.21
CA ALA A 40 -6.08 13.63 -8.30
C ALA A 40 -5.24 12.94 -9.39
N VAL A 41 -4.09 13.53 -9.75
CA VAL A 41 -3.15 12.91 -10.69
C VAL A 41 -2.59 11.61 -10.13
N ARG A 42 -2.17 11.59 -8.85
CA ARG A 42 -1.63 10.42 -8.15
C ARG A 42 -2.64 9.28 -8.03
N ALA A 43 -3.91 9.60 -7.79
CA ALA A 43 -4.98 8.61 -7.67
C ALA A 43 -5.46 8.07 -9.03
N SER A 44 -5.07 8.72 -10.13
CA SER A 44 -5.54 8.32 -11.46
C SER A 44 -4.94 6.98 -11.92
N PRO A 45 -5.64 6.20 -12.78
CA PRO A 45 -5.09 4.99 -13.38
C PRO A 45 -3.79 5.23 -14.16
N PHE A 46 -3.61 6.44 -14.70
CA PHE A 46 -2.43 6.84 -15.46
C PHE A 46 -1.17 6.98 -14.60
N ALA A 47 -1.33 7.03 -13.27
CA ALA A 47 -0.22 7.05 -12.33
C ALA A 47 0.42 5.67 -12.12
N TYR A 48 -0.19 4.60 -12.64
CA TYR A 48 0.27 3.21 -12.48
C TYR A 48 0.29 2.44 -13.83
N PRO A 49 1.08 2.89 -14.82
CA PRO A 49 1.20 2.16 -16.09
C PRO A 49 1.73 0.74 -15.84
N GLY A 50 0.91 -0.27 -16.15
CA GLY A 50 1.23 -1.68 -15.91
C GLY A 50 1.32 -2.06 -14.43
N GLY A 51 0.68 -1.30 -13.54
CA GLY A 51 0.71 -1.53 -12.08
C GLY A 51 1.97 -1.01 -11.38
N ILE A 52 2.91 -0.43 -12.14
CA ILE A 52 4.14 0.16 -11.59
C ILE A 52 3.93 1.67 -11.41
N PRO A 53 4.27 2.25 -10.25
CA PRO A 53 4.18 3.69 -10.04
C PRO A 53 4.96 4.46 -11.11
N LEU A 54 4.30 5.44 -11.73
CA LEU A 54 4.87 6.30 -12.76
C LEU A 54 6.23 6.92 -12.39
N PRO A 55 6.48 7.38 -11.14
CA PRO A 55 7.78 7.93 -10.75
C PRO A 55 8.96 6.96 -10.91
N VAL A 56 8.73 5.65 -10.86
CA VAL A 56 9.78 4.63 -11.08
C VAL A 56 10.37 4.75 -12.49
N PHE A 57 9.53 4.99 -13.50
CA PHE A 57 9.98 5.20 -14.87
C PHE A 57 10.83 6.48 -14.98
N GLY A 58 10.43 7.54 -14.27
CA GLY A 58 11.19 8.78 -14.16
C GLY A 58 12.58 8.54 -13.55
N VAL A 59 12.66 7.83 -12.42
CA VAL A 59 13.92 7.48 -11.76
C VAL A 59 14.85 6.73 -12.72
N VAL A 60 14.35 5.69 -13.40
CA VAL A 60 15.15 4.91 -14.35
C VAL A 60 15.65 5.77 -15.50
N MET A 61 14.78 6.59 -16.10
CA MET A 61 15.12 7.45 -17.22
C MET A 61 16.18 8.49 -16.81
N TYR A 62 15.93 9.27 -15.75
CA TYR A 62 16.84 10.33 -15.33
C TYR A 62 18.17 9.78 -14.79
N ALA A 63 18.17 8.64 -14.09
CA ALA A 63 19.41 7.98 -13.68
C ALA A 63 20.24 7.54 -14.89
N THR A 64 19.60 6.98 -15.92
CA THR A 64 20.27 6.59 -17.17
C THR A 64 20.89 7.81 -17.86
N LEU A 65 20.16 8.93 -17.94
CA LEU A 65 20.68 10.18 -18.50
C LEU A 65 21.89 10.71 -17.72
N VAL A 66 21.81 10.74 -16.39
CA VAL A 66 22.93 11.15 -15.51
C VAL A 66 24.16 10.29 -15.79
N LEU A 67 24.02 8.97 -15.86
CA LEU A 67 25.13 8.05 -16.13
C LEU A 67 25.75 8.32 -17.51
N LEU A 68 24.94 8.40 -18.56
CA LEU A 68 25.42 8.64 -19.92
C LEU A 68 26.19 9.96 -20.03
N ILE A 69 25.65 11.06 -19.47
CA ILE A 69 26.27 12.39 -19.52
C ILE A 69 27.55 12.44 -18.65
N PHE A 70 27.55 11.77 -17.50
CA PHE A 70 28.70 11.76 -16.60
C PHE A 70 29.90 11.02 -17.20
N PHE A 71 29.66 9.86 -17.83
CA PHE A 71 30.72 9.01 -18.39
C PHE A 71 31.16 9.41 -19.80
N GLU A 72 30.36 10.18 -20.54
CA GLU A 72 30.69 10.65 -21.89
C GLU A 72 32.13 11.21 -22.06
N PRO A 73 32.66 12.09 -21.20
CA PRO A 73 34.02 12.62 -21.35
C PRO A 73 35.14 11.62 -21.04
N LEU A 74 34.82 10.45 -20.48
CA LEU A 74 35.78 9.42 -20.07
C LEU A 74 35.90 8.28 -21.09
N ILE A 75 34.99 8.22 -22.06
CA ILE A 75 34.90 7.14 -23.06
C ILE A 75 35.50 7.56 -24.41
N GLY A 76 35.76 6.58 -25.29
CA GLY A 76 36.32 6.84 -26.61
C GLY A 76 35.37 7.57 -27.57
N SER A 77 35.92 8.27 -28.56
CA SER A 77 35.18 9.18 -29.46
C SER A 77 33.99 8.54 -30.21
N ARG A 78 34.09 7.25 -30.59
CA ARG A 78 32.97 6.50 -31.18
C ARG A 78 31.85 6.30 -30.17
N LEU A 79 32.17 5.85 -28.96
CA LEU A 79 31.19 5.58 -27.92
C LEU A 79 30.57 6.88 -27.38
N ALA A 80 31.34 7.96 -27.28
CA ALA A 80 30.84 9.29 -26.93
C ALA A 80 29.85 9.84 -27.97
N ARG A 81 30.02 9.49 -29.25
CA ARG A 81 29.03 9.83 -30.29
C ARG A 81 27.74 9.03 -30.08
N THR A 82 27.84 7.73 -29.83
CA THR A 82 26.67 6.88 -29.53
C THR A 82 25.94 7.37 -28.28
N ALA A 83 26.67 7.73 -27.21
CA ALA A 83 26.10 8.26 -25.98
C ALA A 83 25.28 9.53 -26.22
N ARG A 84 25.74 10.45 -27.08
CA ARG A 84 25.00 11.66 -27.45
C ARG A 84 23.68 11.36 -28.15
N TYR A 85 23.69 10.44 -29.12
CA TYR A 85 22.46 10.00 -29.78
C TYR A 85 21.53 9.27 -28.80
N ALA A 86 22.06 8.47 -27.89
CA ALA A 86 21.26 7.81 -26.85
C ALA A 86 20.61 8.82 -25.90
N VAL A 87 21.35 9.83 -25.43
CA VAL A 87 20.79 10.91 -24.60
C VAL A 87 19.68 11.65 -25.34
N ALA A 88 19.86 12.00 -26.61
CA ALA A 88 18.82 12.64 -27.42
C ALA A 88 17.60 11.73 -27.65
N GLY A 89 17.81 10.44 -27.89
CA GLY A 89 16.73 9.46 -28.08
C GLY A 89 15.92 9.22 -26.82
N ILE A 90 16.59 8.99 -25.68
CA ILE A 90 15.95 8.77 -24.38
C ILE A 90 15.17 10.02 -23.95
N SER A 91 15.79 11.20 -24.01
CA SER A 91 15.11 12.45 -23.66
C SER A 91 13.98 12.80 -24.63
N GLY A 92 14.10 12.45 -25.92
CA GLY A 92 13.01 12.61 -26.89
C GLY A 92 11.81 11.71 -26.59
N ALA A 93 12.06 10.43 -26.27
CA ALA A 93 11.00 9.52 -25.83
C ALA A 93 10.34 10.01 -24.53
N GLY A 94 11.15 10.45 -23.56
CA GLY A 94 10.66 11.06 -22.32
C GLY A 94 9.84 12.31 -22.55
N PHE A 95 10.25 13.19 -23.46
CA PHE A 95 9.52 14.40 -23.85
C PHE A 95 8.15 14.07 -24.45
N LEU A 96 8.09 13.14 -25.40
CA LEU A 96 6.83 12.72 -26.02
C LEU A 96 5.88 12.08 -25.00
N PHE A 97 6.42 11.24 -24.12
CA PHE A 97 5.63 10.63 -23.04
C PHE A 97 5.14 11.67 -22.03
N SER A 98 5.98 12.64 -21.67
CA SER A 98 5.59 13.76 -20.81
C SER A 98 4.51 14.62 -21.46
N LEU A 99 4.59 14.88 -22.77
CA LEU A 99 3.56 15.62 -23.51
C LEU A 99 2.21 14.87 -23.47
N TYR A 100 2.25 13.54 -23.63
CA TYR A 100 1.07 12.69 -23.51
C TYR A 100 0.45 12.78 -22.11
N LEU A 101 1.26 12.67 -21.06
CA LEU A 101 0.77 12.77 -19.68
C LEU A 101 0.24 14.16 -19.34
N THR A 102 0.91 15.22 -19.75
CA THR A 102 0.40 16.59 -19.60
C THR A 102 -0.90 16.80 -20.38
N GLY A 103 -1.06 16.15 -21.54
CA GLY A 103 -2.34 16.12 -22.26
C GLY A 103 -3.45 15.44 -21.46
N ILE A 104 -3.15 14.33 -20.78
CA ILE A 104 -4.11 13.68 -19.87
C ILE A 104 -4.46 14.59 -18.70
N GLU A 105 -3.46 15.22 -18.06
CA GLU A 105 -3.68 16.16 -16.96
C GLU A 105 -4.61 17.31 -17.38
N ALA A 106 -4.36 17.90 -18.55
CA ALA A 106 -5.10 19.05 -19.05
C ALA A 106 -6.51 18.70 -19.55
N PHE A 107 -6.67 17.62 -20.33
CA PHE A 107 -7.91 17.34 -21.08
C PHE A 107 -8.75 16.19 -20.51
N VAL A 108 -8.15 15.28 -19.75
CA VAL A 108 -8.86 14.13 -19.17
C VAL A 108 -9.13 14.38 -17.70
N LEU A 109 -8.08 14.68 -16.93
CA LEU A 109 -8.17 14.84 -15.47
C LEU A 109 -8.63 16.24 -15.05
N HIS A 110 -8.43 17.26 -15.90
CA HIS A 110 -8.67 18.66 -15.57
C HIS A 110 -8.01 19.07 -14.24
N ALA A 111 -6.84 18.50 -13.96
CA ALA A 111 -6.10 18.67 -12.72
C ALA A 111 -4.61 18.78 -13.03
N TRP A 112 -3.94 19.74 -12.39
CA TRP A 112 -2.52 20.03 -12.63
C TRP A 112 -1.67 19.56 -11.45
N CYS A 113 -0.67 18.72 -11.72
CA CYS A 113 0.31 18.32 -10.72
C CYS A 113 1.57 19.18 -10.85
N SER A 114 1.87 19.97 -9.82
CA SER A 114 3.05 20.85 -9.82
C SER A 114 4.37 20.11 -10.07
N TRP A 115 4.53 18.91 -9.51
CA TRP A 115 5.72 18.07 -9.73
C TRP A 115 5.79 17.49 -11.13
N CYS A 116 4.68 17.02 -11.70
CA CYS A 116 4.64 16.57 -13.09
C CYS A 116 5.02 17.70 -14.05
N VAL A 117 4.57 18.94 -13.77
CA VAL A 117 4.97 20.12 -14.55
C VAL A 117 6.46 20.40 -14.42
N VAL A 118 7.04 20.31 -13.21
CA VAL A 118 8.49 20.45 -13.00
C VAL A 118 9.26 19.40 -13.83
N SER A 119 8.83 18.13 -13.77
CA SER A 119 9.42 17.05 -14.56
C SER A 119 9.29 17.30 -16.07
N ALA A 120 8.11 17.74 -16.54
CA ALA A 120 7.84 18.04 -17.93
C ALA A 120 8.72 19.16 -18.47
N LEU A 121 8.92 20.22 -17.69
CA LEU A 121 9.85 21.29 -18.02
C LEU A 121 11.29 20.76 -18.07
N ALA A 122 11.72 20.00 -17.06
CA ALA A 122 13.06 19.43 -17.00
C ALA A 122 13.38 18.59 -18.25
N VAL A 123 12.52 17.62 -18.60
CA VAL A 123 12.74 16.76 -19.77
C VAL A 123 12.68 17.54 -21.09
N THR A 124 11.83 18.56 -21.19
CA THR A 124 11.76 19.44 -22.38
C THR A 124 13.07 20.19 -22.60
N PHE A 125 13.63 20.80 -21.55
CA PHE A 125 14.91 21.50 -21.64
C PHE A 125 16.07 20.53 -21.92
N ILE A 126 16.07 19.34 -21.30
CA ILE A 126 17.07 18.29 -21.58
C ILE A 126 17.01 17.90 -23.05
N PHE A 127 15.83 17.62 -23.59
CA PHE A 127 15.67 17.23 -24.99
C PHE A 127 16.16 18.32 -25.95
N ALA A 128 15.77 19.59 -25.71
CA ALA A 128 16.23 20.71 -26.52
C ALA A 128 17.77 20.84 -26.52
N LEU A 129 18.39 20.71 -25.34
CA LEU A 129 19.86 20.76 -25.20
C LEU A 129 20.55 19.55 -25.85
N ALA A 130 19.96 18.35 -25.74
CA ALA A 130 20.49 17.14 -26.35
C ALA A 130 20.43 17.21 -27.89
N VAL A 131 19.35 17.76 -28.45
CA VAL A 131 19.25 18.03 -29.89
C VAL A 131 20.31 19.05 -30.32
N LEU A 132 20.50 20.14 -29.58
CA LEU A 132 21.56 21.11 -29.88
C LEU A 132 22.96 20.50 -29.81
N ASP A 133 23.19 19.54 -28.92
CA ASP A 133 24.46 18.83 -28.79
C ASP A 133 24.70 17.82 -29.92
N VAL A 134 23.63 17.21 -30.46
CA VAL A 134 23.70 16.37 -31.67
C VAL A 134 23.95 17.23 -32.92
N LEU A 135 23.25 18.36 -33.05
CA LEU A 135 23.35 19.25 -34.22
C LEU A 135 24.64 20.06 -34.24
N ARG A 136 25.15 20.45 -33.06
CA ARG A 136 26.37 21.24 -32.88
C ARG A 136 27.26 20.57 -31.83
N PRO A 137 27.90 19.44 -32.20
CA PRO A 137 28.71 18.66 -31.28
C PRO A 137 29.91 19.46 -30.78
N GLU A 138 30.07 19.56 -29.46
CA GLU A 138 31.32 20.09 -28.90
C GLU A 138 32.49 19.12 -29.23
N PRO A 139 33.67 19.64 -29.58
CA PRO A 139 34.83 18.81 -29.89
C PRO A 139 35.17 17.91 -28.69
N HIS A 140 35.42 16.63 -28.97
CA HIS A 140 35.72 15.67 -27.92
C HIS A 140 37.01 16.11 -27.20
N PRO A 141 36.99 16.27 -25.87
CA PRO A 141 38.18 16.70 -25.15
C PRO A 141 39.28 15.65 -25.26
N GLU A 142 40.52 16.09 -25.38
CA GLU A 142 41.70 15.23 -25.21
C GLU A 142 41.74 14.66 -23.78
N THR A 143 42.46 13.57 -23.56
CA THR A 143 42.40 12.77 -22.30
C THR A 143 42.66 13.58 -21.02
N VAL A 144 43.45 14.65 -21.08
CA VAL A 144 43.71 15.56 -19.94
C VAL A 144 42.52 16.49 -19.67
N ALA A 145 41.91 17.04 -20.73
CA ALA A 145 40.72 17.88 -20.64
C ALA A 145 39.47 17.07 -20.22
N GLY A 146 39.38 15.80 -20.62
CA GLY A 146 38.30 14.89 -20.21
C GLY A 146 38.27 14.66 -18.70
N ARG A 147 39.44 14.46 -18.07
CA ARG A 147 39.54 14.32 -16.60
C ARG A 147 39.20 15.61 -15.85
N ALA A 148 39.49 16.77 -16.43
CA ALA A 148 39.11 18.06 -15.84
C ALA A 148 37.58 18.28 -15.91
N LEU A 149 36.95 17.91 -17.03
CA LEU A 149 35.50 17.96 -17.19
C LEU A 149 34.78 16.96 -16.26
N ALA A 150 35.30 15.73 -16.13
CA ALA A 150 34.78 14.75 -15.19
C ALA A 150 34.86 15.22 -13.73
N ARG A 151 35.94 15.91 -13.33
CA ARG A 151 36.03 16.55 -12.00
C ARG A 151 34.98 17.63 -11.79
N ARG A 152 34.66 18.42 -12.82
CA ARG A 152 33.56 19.40 -12.77
C ARG A 152 32.20 18.72 -12.63
N HIS A 153 31.96 17.65 -13.38
CA HIS A 153 30.73 16.84 -13.24
C HIS A 153 30.61 16.24 -11.84
N LEU A 154 31.70 15.72 -11.28
CA LEU A 154 31.72 15.19 -9.92
C LEU A 154 31.38 16.28 -8.89
N ALA A 155 31.91 17.50 -9.04
CA ALA A 155 31.56 18.62 -8.18
C ALA A 155 30.07 18.98 -8.27
N VAL A 156 29.48 18.97 -9.48
CA VAL A 156 28.05 19.19 -9.68
C VAL A 156 27.21 18.11 -8.98
N CYS A 157 27.57 16.83 -9.15
CA CYS A 157 26.87 15.73 -8.47
C CYS A 157 26.99 15.84 -6.94
N ALA A 158 28.17 16.21 -6.42
CA ALA A 158 28.39 16.39 -4.99
C ALA A 158 27.54 17.54 -4.41
N VAL A 159 27.44 18.66 -5.12
CA VAL A 159 26.56 19.78 -4.73
C VAL A 159 25.09 19.38 -4.79
N ALA A 160 24.68 18.67 -5.84
CA ALA A 160 23.31 18.17 -5.97
C ALA A 160 22.94 17.22 -4.83
N ALA A 161 23.84 16.33 -4.41
CA ALA A 161 23.64 15.47 -3.25
C ALA A 161 23.59 16.29 -1.94
N ALA A 162 24.51 17.24 -1.75
CA ALA A 162 24.58 18.07 -0.54
C ALA A 162 23.36 18.98 -0.35
N VAL A 163 22.68 19.40 -1.42
CA VAL A 163 21.46 20.22 -1.36
C VAL A 163 20.20 19.35 -1.44
N GLY A 164 20.19 18.37 -2.33
CA GLY A 164 19.04 17.51 -2.60
C GLY A 164 18.71 16.57 -1.44
N THR A 165 19.71 16.04 -0.72
CA THR A 165 19.45 15.16 0.43
C THR A 165 18.80 15.91 1.60
N PRO A 166 19.30 17.07 2.06
CA PRO A 166 18.58 17.86 3.08
C PRO A 166 17.20 18.32 2.63
N ALA A 167 17.04 18.74 1.36
CA ALA A 167 15.74 19.14 0.83
C ALA A 167 14.74 17.97 0.80
N PHE A 168 15.19 16.78 0.38
CA PHE A 168 14.40 15.56 0.43
C PHE A 168 14.01 15.21 1.86
N LEU A 169 14.97 15.24 2.80
CA LEU A 169 14.70 14.94 4.20
C LEU A 169 13.71 15.94 4.81
N LEU A 170 13.87 17.22 4.53
CA LEU A 170 12.95 18.26 5.00
C LEU A 170 11.53 18.06 4.44
N LEU A 171 11.40 17.81 3.14
CA LEU A 171 10.11 17.52 2.50
C LEU A 171 9.52 16.20 3.00
N SER A 172 10.34 15.20 3.31
CA SER A 172 9.90 13.92 3.83
C SER A 172 9.41 13.99 5.29
N GLN A 173 9.83 15.00 6.03
CA GLN A 173 9.45 15.23 7.42
C GLN A 173 8.32 16.25 7.58
N GLN A 174 7.85 16.89 6.50
CA GLN A 174 6.71 17.79 6.56
C GLN A 174 5.41 16.99 6.70
N GLU A 175 5.02 16.73 7.94
CA GLU A 175 3.65 16.36 8.27
C GLU A 175 2.73 17.56 7.97
N VAL A 176 1.71 17.37 7.12
CA VAL A 176 0.64 18.38 7.01
C VAL A 176 -0.06 18.42 8.37
N PRO A 177 -0.12 19.59 9.05
CA PRO A 177 -0.78 19.68 10.33
C PRO A 177 -2.22 19.19 10.18
N PRO A 178 -2.69 18.27 11.04
CA PRO A 178 -4.03 17.74 10.92
C PRO A 178 -5.03 18.91 10.92
N PRO A 179 -6.12 18.83 10.12
CA PRO A 179 -7.16 19.83 10.17
C PRO A 179 -7.58 20.04 11.62
N ALA A 180 -7.76 21.31 12.01
CA ALA A 180 -8.06 21.67 13.40
C ALA A 180 -9.15 20.75 13.95
N PRO A 181 -8.92 20.09 15.10
CA PRO A 181 -9.88 19.12 15.62
C PRO A 181 -11.24 19.81 15.80
N PRO A 182 -12.34 19.15 15.43
CA PRO A 182 -13.67 19.66 15.71
C PRO A 182 -13.81 19.95 17.20
N ALA A 183 -14.55 21.02 17.53
CA ALA A 183 -14.66 21.58 18.88
C ALA A 183 -15.15 20.59 19.97
N SER A 184 -15.66 19.42 19.60
CA SER A 184 -15.91 18.28 20.50
C SER A 184 -16.00 16.95 19.74
N ALA A 185 -15.74 15.82 20.41
CA ALA A 185 -15.92 14.46 19.87
C ALA A 185 -17.39 14.18 19.46
N THR A 186 -18.34 14.76 20.18
CA THR A 186 -19.78 14.66 19.89
C THR A 186 -20.13 15.37 18.58
N ALA A 187 -19.59 16.57 18.34
CA ALA A 187 -19.82 17.29 17.09
C ALA A 187 -19.17 16.59 15.87
N LEU A 188 -18.09 15.84 16.08
CA LEU A 188 -17.50 14.98 15.04
C LEU A 188 -18.42 13.80 14.74
N GLU A 189 -18.90 13.10 15.77
CA GLU A 189 -19.76 11.92 15.62
C GLU A 189 -21.10 12.27 14.94
N GLU A 190 -21.73 13.41 15.29
CA GLU A 190 -22.98 13.89 14.69
C GLU A 190 -22.86 14.15 13.18
N ARG A 191 -21.67 14.55 12.70
CA ARG A 191 -21.43 14.81 11.27
C ARG A 191 -20.99 13.56 10.52
N LEU A 192 -20.24 12.68 11.19
CA LEU A 192 -19.85 11.38 10.65
C LEU A 192 -21.06 10.46 10.45
N ILE A 193 -22.07 10.57 11.33
CA ILE A 193 -23.21 9.65 11.35
C ILE A 193 -24.52 10.44 11.41
N ARG A 194 -25.20 10.54 10.26
CA ARG A 194 -26.57 11.06 10.18
C ARG A 194 -27.62 9.96 10.45
N PRO A 195 -28.84 10.33 10.88
CA PRO A 195 -29.94 9.37 11.04
C PRO A 195 -30.28 8.54 9.80
N ASP A 196 -30.05 9.08 8.59
CA ASP A 196 -30.25 8.40 7.29
C ASP A 196 -28.97 7.75 6.72
N SER A 197 -27.91 7.65 7.54
CA SER A 197 -26.67 6.98 7.14
C SER A 197 -26.88 5.47 6.98
N ARG A 198 -26.16 4.88 6.03
CA ARG A 198 -26.23 3.44 5.79
C ARG A 198 -25.32 2.73 6.77
N THR A 199 -25.92 1.95 7.66
CA THR A 199 -25.20 1.30 8.77
C THR A 199 -25.35 -0.22 8.72
N ILE A 200 -24.33 -0.94 9.21
CA ILE A 200 -24.34 -2.39 9.46
C ILE A 200 -23.46 -2.70 10.67
N GLY A 201 -23.56 -3.92 11.19
CA GLY A 201 -22.86 -4.34 12.39
C GLY A 201 -23.64 -3.96 13.66
N ASN A 202 -22.92 -3.72 14.75
CA ASN A 202 -23.53 -3.50 16.05
C ASN A 202 -23.89 -2.01 16.21
N PRO A 203 -25.19 -1.63 16.27
CA PRO A 203 -25.61 -0.24 16.37
C PRO A 203 -25.22 0.41 17.72
N ARG A 204 -24.86 -0.39 18.73
CA ARG A 204 -24.40 0.04 20.06
C ARG A 204 -22.88 -0.15 20.25
N ALA A 205 -22.14 -0.33 19.15
CA ALA A 205 -20.69 -0.45 19.19
C ALA A 205 -20.03 0.78 19.80
N LEU A 206 -18.96 0.56 20.57
CA LEU A 206 -18.13 1.62 21.14
C LEU A 206 -17.21 2.28 20.10
N VAL A 207 -17.01 1.63 18.95
CA VAL A 207 -16.22 2.14 17.83
C VAL A 207 -17.07 2.11 16.57
N THR A 208 -17.03 3.22 15.86
CA THR A 208 -17.64 3.36 14.54
C THR A 208 -16.55 3.49 13.49
N VAL A 209 -16.71 2.75 12.39
CA VAL A 209 -15.97 2.93 11.17
C VAL A 209 -16.87 3.64 10.16
N VAL A 210 -16.47 4.82 9.71
CA VAL A 210 -17.16 5.56 8.65
C VAL A 210 -16.27 5.61 7.42
N GLU A 211 -16.76 5.10 6.31
CA GLU A 211 -16.10 5.16 5.01
C GLU A 211 -16.77 6.22 4.14
N PHE A 212 -16.00 7.18 3.64
CA PHE A 212 -16.39 8.04 2.52
C PHE A 212 -15.88 7.41 1.23
N GLY A 213 -16.80 6.90 0.41
CA GLY A 213 -16.48 6.07 -0.76
C GLY A 213 -17.03 6.64 -2.07
N ASP A 214 -16.43 6.18 -3.16
CA ASP A 214 -16.82 6.47 -4.55
C ASP A 214 -16.73 5.17 -5.36
N PHE A 215 -17.86 4.72 -5.90
CA PHE A 215 -17.96 3.45 -6.63
C PHE A 215 -17.16 3.40 -7.93
N GLN A 216 -16.78 4.54 -8.51
CA GLN A 216 -15.93 4.58 -9.70
C GLN A 216 -14.44 4.75 -9.37
N CYS A 217 -14.09 5.00 -8.10
CA CYS A 217 -12.71 5.14 -7.66
C CYS A 217 -12.00 3.77 -7.58
N PRO A 218 -10.89 3.55 -8.30
CA PRO A 218 -10.11 2.31 -8.20
C PRO A 218 -9.57 2.03 -6.80
N ALA A 219 -9.15 3.07 -6.06
CA ALA A 219 -8.64 2.92 -4.71
C ALA A 219 -9.73 2.47 -3.71
N CYS A 220 -10.97 2.93 -3.90
CA CYS A 220 -12.11 2.44 -3.12
C CYS A 220 -12.35 0.96 -3.37
N GLY A 221 -12.30 0.52 -4.64
CA GLY A 221 -12.42 -0.90 -4.99
C GLY A 221 -11.34 -1.77 -4.34
N MET A 222 -10.09 -1.29 -4.26
CA MET A 222 -9.02 -1.99 -3.53
C MET A 222 -9.27 -2.04 -2.02
N ALA A 223 -9.75 -0.93 -1.44
CA ALA A 223 -10.03 -0.86 0.00
C ALA A 223 -11.24 -1.70 0.42
N GLU A 224 -12.20 -1.88 -0.49
CA GLU A 224 -13.42 -2.64 -0.24
C GLU A 224 -13.12 -4.11 0.11
N GLU A 225 -12.03 -4.71 -0.39
CA GLU A 225 -11.64 -6.06 0.01
C GLU A 225 -11.37 -6.15 1.52
N ALA A 226 -10.54 -5.26 2.04
CA ALA A 226 -10.23 -5.17 3.47
C ALA A 226 -11.46 -4.73 4.26
N ALA A 227 -12.20 -3.73 3.79
CA ALA A 227 -13.38 -3.21 4.47
C ALA A 227 -14.48 -4.28 4.59
N ARG A 228 -14.73 -5.06 3.54
CA ARG A 228 -15.67 -6.19 3.56
C ARG A 228 -15.24 -7.27 4.54
N GLU A 229 -13.96 -7.62 4.56
CA GLU A 229 -13.43 -8.62 5.49
C GLU A 229 -13.55 -8.16 6.95
N ILE A 230 -13.25 -6.90 7.22
CA ILE A 230 -13.46 -6.27 8.52
C ILE A 230 -14.94 -6.27 8.93
N ARG A 231 -15.85 -5.90 8.01
CA ARG A 231 -17.30 -5.93 8.26
C ARG A 231 -17.75 -7.35 8.62
N ARG A 232 -17.30 -8.37 7.88
CA ARG A 232 -17.61 -9.78 8.15
C ARG A 232 -17.07 -10.23 9.51
N LYS A 233 -15.80 -9.96 9.80
CA LYS A 233 -15.14 -10.39 11.04
C LYS A 233 -15.64 -9.65 12.27
N TYR A 234 -15.98 -8.38 12.20
CA TYR A 234 -16.17 -7.53 13.40
C TYR A 234 -17.54 -6.87 13.51
N ALA A 235 -18.52 -7.28 12.69
CA ALA A 235 -19.91 -6.81 12.76
C ALA A 235 -20.53 -6.87 14.17
N SER A 236 -20.13 -7.82 15.02
CA SER A 236 -20.67 -7.94 16.38
C SER A 236 -20.21 -6.84 17.35
N GLN A 237 -19.10 -6.14 17.06
CA GLN A 237 -18.49 -5.17 17.97
C GLN A 237 -18.34 -3.77 17.39
N VAL A 238 -18.42 -3.65 16.06
CA VAL A 238 -18.16 -2.41 15.34
C VAL A 238 -19.40 -1.99 14.58
N ARG A 239 -19.68 -0.68 14.60
CA ARG A 239 -20.68 -0.04 13.75
C ARG A 239 -20.00 0.42 12.48
N PHE A 240 -20.44 -0.08 11.33
CA PHE A 240 -19.93 0.34 10.03
C PHE A 240 -20.91 1.28 9.39
N VAL A 241 -20.39 2.35 8.79
CA VAL A 241 -21.16 3.39 8.12
C VAL A 241 -20.53 3.67 6.76
N PHE A 242 -21.34 3.70 5.72
CA PHE A 242 -20.90 4.16 4.39
C PHE A 242 -21.53 5.52 4.09
N ARG A 243 -20.71 6.47 3.66
CA ARG A 243 -21.10 7.82 3.24
C ARG A 243 -20.66 8.04 1.79
N GLN A 244 -21.58 8.57 0.99
CA GLN A 244 -21.34 8.77 -0.43
C GLN A 244 -20.41 9.98 -0.65
N PHE A 245 -19.32 9.79 -1.38
CA PHE A 245 -18.42 10.89 -1.75
C PHE A 245 -17.97 10.81 -3.21
N PRO A 246 -18.91 10.86 -4.18
CA PRO A 246 -18.57 10.80 -5.60
C PRO A 246 -17.69 11.98 -6.03
N LEU A 247 -16.53 11.69 -6.60
CA LEU A 247 -15.57 12.66 -7.12
C LEU A 247 -15.92 13.03 -8.57
N GLU A 248 -17.08 13.64 -8.78
CA GLU A 248 -17.70 13.88 -10.09
C GLU A 248 -16.83 14.60 -11.13
N LYS A 249 -15.82 15.38 -10.68
CA LYS A 249 -14.89 16.06 -11.59
C LYS A 249 -14.01 15.09 -12.37
N ILE A 250 -13.68 13.94 -11.78
CA ILE A 250 -12.77 12.94 -12.35
C ILE A 250 -13.46 11.59 -12.60
N HIS A 251 -14.64 11.38 -11.99
CA HIS A 251 -15.44 10.15 -12.10
C HIS A 251 -16.86 10.47 -12.58
N SER A 252 -17.06 10.43 -13.89
CA SER A 252 -18.32 10.85 -14.55
C SER A 252 -19.56 10.03 -14.20
N ARG A 253 -19.39 8.79 -13.74
CA ARG A 253 -20.45 7.86 -13.33
C ARG A 253 -20.58 7.72 -11.81
N ALA A 254 -19.68 8.32 -11.03
CA ALA A 254 -19.67 8.19 -9.57
C ALA A 254 -20.99 8.62 -8.92
N LEU A 255 -21.55 9.77 -9.30
CA LEU A 255 -22.83 10.23 -8.75
C LEU A 255 -23.96 9.24 -9.08
N LYS A 256 -24.02 8.76 -10.31
CA LYS A 256 -25.08 7.85 -10.75
C LYS A 256 -24.98 6.49 -10.05
N ALA A 257 -23.78 5.97 -9.86
CA ALA A 257 -23.52 4.76 -9.09
C ALA A 257 -23.87 4.94 -7.59
N ALA A 258 -23.55 6.11 -7.02
CA ALA A 258 -23.97 6.47 -5.67
C ALA A 258 -25.50 6.47 -5.55
N GLU A 259 -26.22 7.11 -6.48
CA GLU A 259 -27.67 7.08 -6.51
C GLU A 259 -28.24 5.67 -6.67
N ALA A 260 -27.63 4.83 -7.52
CA ALA A 260 -28.03 3.44 -7.69
C ALA A 260 -27.93 2.65 -6.37
N SER A 261 -26.83 2.79 -5.63
CA SER A 261 -26.70 2.15 -4.31
C SER A 261 -27.80 2.63 -3.33
N GLU A 262 -28.15 3.92 -3.36
CA GLU A 262 -29.20 4.48 -2.51
C GLU A 262 -30.62 4.06 -2.95
N CYS A 263 -30.84 3.85 -4.25
CA CYS A 263 -32.06 3.25 -4.76
C CYS A 263 -32.20 1.78 -4.37
N ALA A 264 -31.10 1.03 -4.32
CA ALA A 264 -31.08 -0.31 -3.74
C ALA A 264 -31.35 -0.29 -2.22
N ALA A 265 -30.86 0.73 -1.51
CA ALA A 265 -31.13 0.92 -0.08
C ALA A 265 -32.63 1.11 0.22
N LYS A 266 -33.39 1.80 -0.65
CA LYS A 266 -34.85 1.90 -0.54
C LYS A 266 -35.57 0.55 -0.60
N GLN A 267 -34.88 -0.48 -1.07
CA GLN A 267 -35.38 -1.85 -1.16
C GLN A 267 -34.63 -2.80 -0.20
N GLY A 268 -33.86 -2.25 0.75
CA GLY A 268 -33.19 -3.02 1.79
C GLY A 268 -31.88 -3.69 1.37
N LYS A 269 -31.37 -3.46 0.16
CA LYS A 269 -30.17 -4.12 -0.38
C LYS A 269 -28.99 -3.18 -0.63
N PHE A 270 -28.72 -2.29 0.33
CA PHE A 270 -27.64 -1.31 0.18
C PHE A 270 -26.26 -1.98 0.13
N TRP A 271 -25.97 -2.85 1.09
CA TRP A 271 -24.63 -3.43 1.24
C TRP A 271 -24.30 -4.44 0.15
N GLU A 272 -25.31 -5.19 -0.31
CA GLU A 272 -25.21 -6.06 -1.47
C GLU A 272 -24.98 -5.25 -2.74
N ALA A 273 -25.58 -4.06 -2.86
CA ALA A 273 -25.28 -3.14 -3.95
C ALA A 273 -23.86 -2.58 -3.86
N VAL A 274 -23.35 -2.24 -2.67
CA VAL A 274 -21.95 -1.83 -2.47
C VAL A 274 -20.99 -2.91 -2.97
N GLU A 275 -21.17 -4.15 -2.52
CA GLU A 275 -20.34 -5.28 -2.93
C GLU A 275 -20.42 -5.53 -4.43
N LYS A 276 -21.62 -5.37 -5.03
CA LYS A 276 -21.82 -5.56 -6.46
C LYS A 276 -21.16 -4.47 -7.31
N LEU A 277 -21.27 -3.22 -6.89
CA LEU A 277 -20.72 -2.06 -7.60
C LEU A 277 -19.19 -2.02 -7.55
N TYR A 278 -18.58 -2.54 -6.49
CA TYR A 278 -17.11 -2.67 -6.41
C TYR A 278 -16.58 -4.00 -6.99
N GLY A 279 -17.36 -5.08 -6.94
CA GLY A 279 -16.91 -6.43 -7.30
C GLY A 279 -17.20 -6.89 -8.74
N GLY A 280 -17.94 -6.10 -9.54
CA GLY A 280 -18.32 -6.44 -10.92
C GLY A 280 -17.41 -5.82 -11.99
N ASP A 281 -17.84 -5.93 -13.25
CA ASP A 281 -17.27 -5.14 -14.35
C ASP A 281 -17.29 -3.65 -13.99
N ARG A 282 -16.23 -2.91 -14.35
CA ARG A 282 -16.14 -1.46 -14.10
C ARG A 282 -17.12 -0.61 -14.93
N ASP A 283 -18.08 -1.25 -15.62
CA ASP A 283 -19.13 -0.56 -16.32
C ASP A 283 -20.20 -0.08 -15.33
N LEU A 284 -20.28 1.23 -15.18
CA LEU A 284 -21.27 1.92 -14.36
C LEU A 284 -22.29 2.68 -15.24
N SER A 285 -22.50 2.21 -16.47
CA SER A 285 -23.57 2.68 -17.35
C SER A 285 -24.95 2.39 -16.73
N ASP A 286 -25.95 3.20 -17.09
CA ASP A 286 -27.33 3.02 -16.61
C ASP A 286 -27.87 1.60 -16.92
N ALA A 287 -27.46 1.02 -18.06
CA ALA A 287 -27.78 -0.36 -18.43
C ALA A 287 -27.12 -1.39 -17.49
N ALA A 288 -25.84 -1.21 -17.15
CA ALA A 288 -25.13 -2.07 -16.19
C ALA A 288 -25.73 -1.96 -14.78
N LEU A 289 -26.07 -0.75 -14.33
CA LEU A 289 -26.72 -0.52 -13.04
C LEU A 289 -28.09 -1.21 -12.95
N LEU A 290 -28.88 -1.20 -14.03
CA LEU A 290 -30.11 -1.98 -14.13
C LEU A 290 -29.85 -3.49 -14.16
N GLY A 291 -28.76 -3.93 -14.79
CA GLY A 291 -28.29 -5.31 -14.75
C GLY A 291 -27.99 -5.77 -13.33
N HIS A 292 -27.21 -5.00 -12.58
CA HIS A 292 -26.91 -5.27 -11.18
C HIS A 292 -28.17 -5.29 -10.31
N ALA A 293 -29.10 -4.36 -10.52
CA ALA A 293 -30.38 -4.36 -9.81
C ALA A 293 -31.18 -5.66 -10.05
N ARG A 294 -31.16 -6.17 -11.28
CA ARG A 294 -31.81 -7.45 -11.64
C ARG A 294 -31.18 -8.63 -10.92
N GLU A 295 -29.85 -8.70 -10.93
CA GLU A 295 -29.09 -9.79 -10.28
C GLU A 295 -29.25 -9.76 -8.76
N LEU A 296 -29.35 -8.56 -8.18
CA LEU A 296 -29.67 -8.40 -6.76
C LEU A 296 -31.13 -8.72 -6.44
N GLY A 297 -31.99 -9.01 -7.43
CA GLY A 297 -33.41 -9.30 -7.22
C GLY A 297 -34.17 -8.10 -6.65
N LEU A 298 -33.92 -6.91 -7.20
CA LEU A 298 -34.67 -5.69 -6.91
C LEU A 298 -35.91 -5.58 -7.80
N ASP A 299 -36.91 -4.83 -7.34
CA ASP A 299 -37.99 -4.36 -8.21
C ASP A 299 -37.41 -3.35 -9.19
N LEU A 300 -37.30 -3.78 -10.45
CA LEU A 300 -36.68 -2.99 -11.52
C LEU A 300 -37.47 -1.73 -11.83
N SER A 301 -38.80 -1.76 -11.77
CA SER A 301 -39.63 -0.58 -12.06
C SER A 301 -39.41 0.49 -11.00
N ARG A 302 -39.42 0.09 -9.71
CA ARG A 302 -39.14 1.01 -8.59
C ARG A 302 -37.71 1.52 -8.61
N PHE A 303 -36.74 0.66 -8.96
CA PHE A 303 -35.34 1.03 -9.04
C PHE A 303 -35.09 2.04 -10.18
N GLU A 304 -35.61 1.76 -11.38
CA GLU A 304 -35.47 2.62 -12.55
C GLU A 304 -36.10 4.00 -12.32
N GLN A 305 -37.30 4.05 -11.75
CA GLN A 305 -37.95 5.32 -11.38
C GLN A 305 -37.11 6.11 -10.37
N CYS A 306 -36.54 5.44 -9.37
CA CYS A 306 -35.68 6.07 -8.38
C CYS A 306 -34.40 6.65 -9.01
N LEU A 307 -33.77 5.88 -9.89
CA LEU A 307 -32.50 6.22 -10.51
C LEU A 307 -32.66 7.30 -11.58
N ALA A 308 -33.69 7.22 -12.43
CA ALA A 308 -33.97 8.21 -13.48
C ALA A 308 -34.42 9.55 -12.90
N GLY A 309 -35.21 9.54 -11.82
CA GLY A 309 -35.74 10.74 -11.19
C GLY A 309 -34.73 11.54 -10.36
N GLY A 310 -33.47 11.10 -10.26
CA GLY A 310 -32.45 11.74 -9.43
C GLY A 310 -32.83 11.79 -7.94
N ALA A 311 -33.70 10.87 -7.50
CA ALA A 311 -34.38 10.99 -6.22
C ALA A 311 -33.41 11.00 -5.04
N MET A 312 -32.22 10.40 -5.23
CA MET A 312 -31.18 10.25 -4.21
C MET A 312 -30.07 11.30 -4.32
N THR A 313 -30.05 12.14 -5.36
CA THR A 313 -29.03 13.20 -5.54
C THR A 313 -28.91 14.07 -4.30
N ALA A 314 -30.01 14.59 -3.75
CA ALA A 314 -29.97 15.46 -2.58
C ALA A 314 -29.36 14.77 -1.35
N ARG A 315 -29.62 13.47 -1.17
CA ARG A 315 -29.01 12.67 -0.10
C ARG A 315 -27.50 12.53 -0.32
N VAL A 316 -27.10 12.14 -1.52
CA VAL A 316 -25.67 11.99 -1.90
C VAL A 316 -24.91 13.31 -1.71
N ARG A 317 -25.50 14.44 -2.12
CA ARG A 317 -24.91 15.77 -1.95
C ARG A 317 -24.69 16.13 -0.49
N ARG A 318 -25.61 15.78 0.41
CA ARG A 318 -25.42 15.99 1.86
C ARG A 318 -24.22 15.21 2.41
N ASP A 319 -24.02 13.96 1.98
CA ASP A 319 -22.83 13.19 2.37
C ASP A 319 -21.54 13.86 1.89
N VAL A 320 -21.53 14.37 0.65
CA VAL A 320 -20.40 15.13 0.09
C VAL A 320 -20.13 16.41 0.88
N GLU A 321 -21.16 17.17 1.24
CA GLU A 321 -21.04 18.40 2.01
C GLU A 321 -20.48 18.14 3.42
N ASP A 322 -20.99 17.11 4.09
CA ASP A 322 -20.46 16.69 5.40
C ASP A 322 -19.01 16.25 5.30
N GLY A 323 -18.68 15.40 4.33
CA GLY A 323 -17.32 14.95 4.10
C GLY A 323 -16.36 16.13 3.89
N ARG A 324 -16.71 17.08 3.01
CA ARG A 324 -15.89 18.27 2.75
C ARG A 324 -15.66 19.08 4.02
N ALA A 325 -16.69 19.25 4.83
CA ALA A 325 -16.60 20.03 6.04
C ALA A 325 -16.00 19.27 7.24
N LEU A 326 -15.83 17.95 7.12
CA LEU A 326 -14.93 17.11 7.93
C LEU A 326 -13.51 17.07 7.35
N GLY A 327 -13.28 17.82 6.26
CA GLY A 327 -12.00 17.96 5.58
C GLY A 327 -11.67 16.81 4.64
N VAL A 328 -12.60 15.90 4.32
CA VAL A 328 -12.39 14.82 3.34
C VAL A 328 -12.13 15.42 1.96
N ARG A 329 -11.00 15.04 1.35
CA ARG A 329 -10.55 15.56 0.04
C ARG A 329 -10.38 14.47 -1.02
N ALA A 330 -10.28 13.21 -0.60
CA ALA A 330 -10.06 12.06 -1.47
C ALA A 330 -10.88 10.84 -0.99
N THR A 331 -11.02 9.85 -1.86
CA THR A 331 -11.67 8.57 -1.54
C THR A 331 -10.72 7.40 -1.83
N PRO A 332 -10.76 6.33 -1.02
CA PRO A 332 -11.56 6.22 0.20
C PRO A 332 -10.94 7.05 1.32
N THR A 333 -11.78 7.60 2.21
CA THR A 333 -11.34 8.14 3.50
C THR A 333 -12.09 7.42 4.59
N PHE A 334 -11.36 6.83 5.54
CA PHE A 334 -11.92 6.13 6.69
C PHE A 334 -11.78 6.98 7.95
N PHE A 335 -12.84 6.99 8.75
CA PHE A 335 -12.80 7.42 10.15
C PHE A 335 -13.01 6.18 11.02
N VAL A 336 -11.98 5.76 11.75
CA VAL A 336 -12.02 4.64 12.68
C VAL A 336 -11.97 5.24 14.08
N GLY A 337 -13.15 5.36 14.72
CA GLY A 337 -13.28 6.13 15.95
C GLY A 337 -12.77 7.55 15.78
N SER A 338 -11.70 7.89 16.50
CA SER A 338 -11.02 9.18 16.44
C SER A 338 -9.97 9.31 15.32
N GLN A 339 -9.58 8.21 14.68
CA GLN A 339 -8.50 8.19 13.68
C GLN A 339 -9.06 8.43 12.28
N ARG A 340 -8.38 9.28 11.50
CA ARG A 340 -8.67 9.50 10.09
C ARG A 340 -7.57 8.90 9.23
N ILE A 341 -7.97 8.16 8.19
CA ILE A 341 -7.07 7.48 7.26
C ILE A 341 -7.52 7.84 5.85
N GLU A 342 -6.61 8.39 5.06
CA GLU A 342 -6.84 8.68 3.65
C GLU A 342 -6.20 7.61 2.78
N GLY A 343 -6.93 7.16 1.76
CA GLY A 343 -6.48 6.13 0.84
C GLY A 343 -6.83 4.70 1.28
N PRO A 344 -6.45 3.71 0.45
CA PRO A 344 -6.75 2.31 0.72
C PRO A 344 -6.00 1.83 1.96
N ILE A 345 -6.70 1.06 2.79
CA ILE A 345 -6.17 0.50 4.02
C ILE A 345 -6.07 -1.02 3.90
N ARG A 346 -4.93 -1.58 4.32
CA ARG A 346 -4.76 -3.04 4.38
C ARG A 346 -5.52 -3.63 5.56
N LEU A 347 -5.94 -4.89 5.43
CA LEU A 347 -6.71 -5.60 6.46
C LEU A 347 -6.03 -5.56 7.84
N ASP A 348 -4.74 -5.85 7.90
CA ASP A 348 -3.95 -5.87 9.14
C ASP A 348 -3.88 -4.49 9.81
N GLN A 349 -3.66 -3.45 9.02
CA GLN A 349 -3.68 -2.07 9.51
C GLN A 349 -5.07 -1.68 10.03
N PHE A 350 -6.13 -2.14 9.36
CA PHE A 350 -7.51 -1.89 9.74
C PHE A 350 -7.84 -2.57 11.09
N GLU A 351 -7.42 -3.82 11.27
CA GLU A 351 -7.56 -4.57 12.52
C GLU A 351 -6.78 -3.90 13.67
N GLN A 352 -5.57 -3.42 13.42
CA GLN A 352 -4.76 -2.70 14.42
C GLN A 352 -5.44 -1.40 14.88
N LEU A 353 -5.98 -0.61 13.95
CA LEU A 353 -6.69 0.63 14.29
C LEU A 353 -7.97 0.35 15.07
N LEU A 354 -8.72 -0.68 14.67
CA LEU A 354 -9.92 -1.09 15.41
C LEU A 354 -9.58 -1.56 16.82
N ALA A 355 -8.52 -2.35 16.98
CA ALA A 355 -8.06 -2.80 18.29
C ALA A 355 -7.62 -1.63 19.17
N LEU A 356 -6.88 -0.67 18.60
CA LEU A 356 -6.47 0.54 19.28
C LEU A 356 -7.69 1.35 19.77
N GLU A 357 -8.65 1.64 18.90
CA GLU A 357 -9.82 2.42 19.27
C GLU A 357 -10.73 1.70 20.27
N LEU A 358 -10.93 0.39 20.13
CA LEU A 358 -11.71 -0.38 21.10
C LEU A 358 -11.04 -0.38 22.48
N SER A 359 -9.70 -0.45 22.51
CA SER A 359 -8.96 -0.43 23.77
C SER A 359 -9.10 0.89 24.54
N LYS A 360 -9.19 2.02 23.83
CA LYS A 360 -9.47 3.34 24.44
C LYS A 360 -10.83 3.37 25.14
N SER A 361 -11.79 2.59 24.64
CA SER A 361 -13.13 2.43 25.20
C SER A 361 -13.23 1.26 26.20
N GLY A 362 -12.11 0.66 26.60
CA GLY A 362 -12.07 -0.47 27.55
C GLY A 362 -12.51 -1.81 26.97
N ALA A 363 -12.69 -1.91 25.65
CA ALA A 363 -13.05 -3.14 24.95
C ALA A 363 -11.84 -3.74 24.20
N ARG A 364 -11.91 -5.04 23.86
CA ARG A 364 -10.92 -5.70 23.01
C ARG A 364 -11.57 -6.09 21.70
N LEU A 365 -10.81 -6.08 20.61
CA LEU A 365 -11.27 -6.58 19.33
C LEU A 365 -11.33 -8.12 19.37
N VAL A 366 -12.53 -8.68 19.28
CA VAL A 366 -12.77 -10.13 19.21
C VAL A 366 -13.35 -10.49 17.84
N ALA A 367 -12.74 -11.37 17.05
CA ALA A 367 -13.40 -11.79 15.81
C ALA A 367 -14.76 -12.42 16.14
N SER A 368 -15.81 -11.94 15.49
CA SER A 368 -17.09 -12.63 15.44
C SER A 368 -16.80 -13.98 14.79
N ASN A 369 -17.13 -15.08 15.45
CA ASN A 369 -17.45 -16.28 14.70
C ASN A 369 -18.89 -16.09 14.19
N PRO A 370 -19.15 -16.16 12.87
CA PRO A 370 -20.47 -16.61 12.48
C PRO A 370 -20.40 -17.69 11.39
N PRO A 371 -21.20 -18.76 11.45
CA PRO A 371 -21.90 -19.17 10.25
C PRO A 371 -22.98 -18.11 9.98
N LEU A 372 -22.84 -17.34 8.90
CA LEU A 372 -24.01 -16.77 8.25
C LEU A 372 -24.92 -17.95 7.90
N ALA A 373 -26.09 -18.01 8.51
CA ALA A 373 -27.09 -19.03 8.24
C ALA A 373 -27.41 -19.00 6.74
N ALA A 374 -27.04 -20.07 6.04
CA ALA A 374 -27.57 -20.34 4.72
C ALA A 374 -29.11 -20.49 4.85
N PRO A 375 -29.90 -19.99 3.89
CA PRO A 375 -31.32 -20.29 3.84
C PRO A 375 -31.54 -21.81 3.78
N PRO A 376 -32.67 -22.32 4.32
CA PRO A 376 -32.89 -23.76 4.44
C PRO A 376 -32.77 -24.42 3.07
N GLN A 377 -31.83 -25.37 2.97
CA GLN A 377 -31.68 -26.20 1.78
C GLN A 377 -32.99 -26.95 1.55
N ALA A 378 -33.62 -26.70 0.40
CA ALA A 378 -34.70 -27.53 -0.08
C ALA A 378 -34.12 -28.93 -0.34
N ASN A 379 -34.76 -29.96 0.23
CA ASN A 379 -34.42 -31.37 0.03
C ASN A 379 -34.24 -31.69 -1.46
N PRO A 380 -33.19 -32.44 -1.85
CA PRO A 380 -33.12 -32.99 -3.20
C PRO A 380 -34.16 -34.10 -3.35
N ALA A 381 -35.02 -33.95 -4.37
CA ALA A 381 -35.86 -35.04 -4.86
C ALA A 381 -34.98 -36.13 -5.51
N PRO A 382 -35.38 -37.41 -5.42
CA PRO A 382 -34.52 -38.54 -5.75
C PRO A 382 -34.48 -38.83 -7.25
N GLY A 383 -33.30 -39.22 -7.73
CA GLY A 383 -33.14 -40.00 -8.94
C GLY A 383 -32.17 -39.40 -9.95
N GLN A 384 -30.95 -39.95 -9.98
CA GLN A 384 -30.38 -40.60 -11.17
C GLN A 384 -29.03 -41.23 -10.82
N ASN A 385 -28.87 -42.48 -11.25
CA ASN A 385 -27.77 -43.41 -10.94
C ASN A 385 -26.48 -43.12 -11.74
N PRO A 386 -25.35 -43.74 -11.37
CA PRO A 386 -24.01 -43.39 -11.84
C PRO A 386 -23.60 -44.14 -13.13
N ALA A 387 -22.78 -43.48 -13.96
CA ALA A 387 -21.99 -44.11 -15.01
C ALA A 387 -20.67 -43.30 -15.17
N GLN A 388 -19.53 -43.87 -14.77
CA GLN A 388 -18.54 -44.58 -15.61
C GLN A 388 -17.43 -43.64 -16.13
N ASP A 389 -16.21 -43.82 -15.58
CA ASP A 389 -14.95 -43.50 -16.25
C ASP A 389 -14.74 -44.44 -17.46
N PRO A 390 -13.97 -44.03 -18.48
CA PRO A 390 -12.61 -44.59 -18.56
C PRO A 390 -11.50 -43.66 -19.12
N ALA A 391 -10.33 -43.77 -18.49
CA ALA A 391 -8.95 -43.81 -19.00
C ALA A 391 -8.52 -43.10 -20.31
N GLY A 392 -7.36 -42.41 -20.24
CA GLY A 392 -6.46 -42.19 -21.37
C GLY A 392 -5.39 -41.08 -21.20
N ASP A 393 -4.20 -41.44 -20.72
CA ASP A 393 -2.91 -40.71 -20.95
C ASP A 393 -2.29 -41.16 -22.30
N PRO A 394 -1.15 -40.62 -22.81
CA PRO A 394 -0.53 -39.29 -22.70
C PRO A 394 -0.04 -38.75 -24.09
N LEU A 395 0.09 -37.43 -24.31
CA LEU A 395 0.95 -36.89 -25.37
C LEU A 395 1.52 -35.49 -25.02
N LEU A 396 2.84 -35.45 -24.82
CA LEU A 396 3.74 -34.29 -25.07
C LEU A 396 3.99 -34.20 -26.60
N PRO A 397 4.33 -33.03 -27.20
CA PRO A 397 5.69 -32.48 -27.04
C PRO A 397 5.91 -30.96 -27.16
N SER A 398 7.17 -30.60 -26.85
CA SER A 398 8.02 -29.50 -27.35
C SER A 398 7.91 -28.11 -26.72
N GLY A 399 8.91 -27.81 -25.89
CA GLY A 399 9.25 -26.47 -25.43
C GLY A 399 10.07 -25.65 -26.42
N GLY A 400 10.27 -24.38 -26.06
CA GLY A 400 11.17 -23.44 -26.71
C GLY A 400 11.33 -22.14 -25.91
N LEU A 401 12.45 -22.05 -25.20
CA LEU A 401 13.24 -20.86 -24.83
C LEU A 401 12.50 -19.61 -24.30
N LEU A 402 12.55 -19.43 -22.97
CA LEU A 402 13.26 -18.33 -22.30
C LEU A 402 13.15 -18.59 -20.79
N GLY A 403 14.20 -19.24 -20.24
CA GLY A 403 14.33 -19.47 -18.81
C GLY A 403 14.50 -18.16 -18.06
N GLY A 404 13.42 -17.71 -17.42
CA GLY A 404 13.40 -16.62 -16.45
C GLY A 404 14.01 -17.05 -15.11
N GLY A 405 15.27 -17.49 -15.12
CA GLY A 405 16.11 -17.53 -13.92
C GLY A 405 16.66 -16.13 -13.69
N GLY A 406 15.81 -15.22 -13.19
CA GLY A 406 16.17 -13.83 -12.95
C GLY A 406 17.13 -13.69 -11.76
N LEU A 407 18.31 -13.13 -12.07
CA LEU A 407 19.47 -12.86 -11.24
C LEU A 407 19.24 -11.94 -10.00
N PHE A 408 18.01 -11.75 -9.54
CA PHE A 408 17.64 -10.85 -8.44
C PHE A 408 17.12 -11.56 -7.19
N SER A 409 17.11 -12.88 -7.17
CA SER A 409 16.74 -13.65 -5.97
C SER A 409 17.80 -13.63 -4.86
N GLN A 410 18.96 -12.98 -5.07
CA GLN A 410 20.09 -13.04 -4.12
C GLN A 410 20.24 -11.82 -3.20
N PHE A 411 19.37 -10.81 -3.28
CA PHE A 411 19.43 -9.63 -2.39
C PHE A 411 18.21 -9.48 -1.46
N GLN A 412 17.32 -10.47 -1.43
CA GLN A 412 16.24 -10.51 -0.46
C GLN A 412 16.66 -11.40 0.70
N ASN A 413 16.75 -10.82 1.90
CA ASN A 413 17.01 -11.55 3.13
C ASN A 413 15.74 -12.39 3.43
N PRO A 414 15.75 -13.72 3.22
CA PRO A 414 14.54 -14.54 3.23
C PRO A 414 13.83 -14.55 4.60
N ALA A 415 14.55 -14.16 5.66
CA ALA A 415 13.99 -14.00 7.00
C ALA A 415 13.00 -12.82 7.16
N THR A 416 12.89 -11.90 6.18
CA THR A 416 12.11 -10.65 6.33
C THR A 416 10.98 -10.44 5.31
N THR A 417 10.87 -11.31 4.30
CA THR A 417 9.78 -11.31 3.32
C THR A 417 8.96 -12.57 3.47
N CYS A 418 7.75 -12.45 4.01
CA CYS A 418 6.82 -13.56 4.13
C CYS A 418 6.14 -13.82 2.78
N SER A 419 6.71 -14.71 1.97
CA SER A 419 6.01 -15.23 0.79
C SER A 419 4.97 -16.28 1.21
N GLU A 420 3.97 -16.54 0.37
CA GLU A 420 2.99 -17.63 0.60
C GLU A 420 3.69 -19.00 0.77
N GLU A 421 4.83 -19.18 0.12
CA GLU A 421 5.68 -20.38 0.24
C GLU A 421 6.36 -20.48 1.62
N GLU A 422 6.79 -19.37 2.22
CA GLU A 422 7.35 -19.34 3.59
C GLU A 422 6.30 -19.65 4.67
N ALA A 423 5.03 -19.30 4.42
CA ALA A 423 3.94 -19.60 5.33
C ALA A 423 3.63 -21.11 5.42
N LEU A 424 3.92 -21.86 4.36
CA LEU A 424 3.71 -23.31 4.27
C LEU A 424 4.85 -24.14 4.89
N LYS A 425 6.00 -23.52 5.21
CA LYS A 425 7.13 -24.20 5.85
C LYS A 425 6.83 -24.62 7.29
N GLU A 426 7.61 -25.55 7.81
CA GLU A 426 7.46 -26.03 9.18
C GLU A 426 7.52 -24.88 10.19
N GLN A 427 6.49 -24.77 11.05
CA GLN A 427 6.33 -23.64 11.97
C GLN A 427 6.74 -24.02 13.40
N PRO A 428 7.38 -23.11 14.15
CA PRO A 428 7.72 -23.31 15.55
C PRO A 428 6.45 -23.37 16.42
N THR A 429 6.56 -24.02 17.58
CA THR A 429 5.43 -24.10 18.52
C THR A 429 5.16 -22.74 19.16
N LEU A 430 3.93 -22.27 19.09
CA LEU A 430 3.52 -21.01 19.73
C LEU A 430 3.19 -21.26 21.20
N ILE A 431 3.65 -20.36 22.07
CA ILE A 431 3.34 -20.37 23.51
C ILE A 431 2.80 -19.01 23.94
N ARG A 432 1.88 -19.00 24.91
CA ARG A 432 1.28 -17.77 25.47
C ARG A 432 1.94 -17.34 26.77
N THR A 433 1.53 -16.19 27.30
CA THR A 433 2.13 -15.55 28.48
C THR A 433 2.17 -16.46 29.71
N SER A 434 1.14 -17.29 29.92
CA SER A 434 1.12 -18.26 31.02
C SER A 434 2.24 -19.31 30.90
N GLU A 435 2.47 -19.83 29.70
CA GLU A 435 3.52 -20.82 29.44
C GLU A 435 4.90 -20.17 29.40
N ALA A 436 5.02 -18.99 28.78
CA ALA A 436 6.27 -18.23 28.76
C ALA A 436 6.75 -17.91 30.17
N ARG A 437 5.84 -17.59 31.09
CA ARG A 437 6.16 -17.43 32.52
C ARG A 437 6.72 -18.72 33.12
N GLU A 438 6.04 -19.85 32.92
CA GLU A 438 6.52 -21.16 33.43
C GLU A 438 7.91 -21.51 32.86
N PHE A 439 8.14 -21.22 31.59
CA PHE A 439 9.44 -21.44 30.94
C PHE A 439 10.53 -20.50 31.47
N HIS A 440 10.19 -19.27 31.83
CA HIS A 440 11.11 -18.33 32.46
C HIS A 440 11.48 -18.77 33.88
N GLU A 441 10.51 -19.28 34.64
CA GLU A 441 10.71 -19.83 35.99
C GLU A 441 11.60 -21.09 35.98
N LYS A 442 11.63 -21.85 34.87
CA LYS A 442 12.57 -22.98 34.66
C LYS A 442 14.03 -22.54 34.48
N GLY A 443 14.32 -21.25 34.37
CA GLY A 443 15.67 -20.69 34.43
C GLY A 443 16.62 -21.19 33.34
N SER A 444 17.81 -21.67 33.73
CA SER A 444 18.92 -22.00 32.83
C SER A 444 18.65 -23.11 31.80
N ALA A 445 17.51 -23.80 31.88
CA ALA A 445 17.08 -24.77 30.86
C ALA A 445 16.47 -24.11 29.60
N VAL A 446 16.01 -22.86 29.70
CA VAL A 446 15.32 -22.15 28.60
C VAL A 446 15.98 -20.80 28.33
N LEU A 447 16.29 -20.52 27.07
CA LEU A 447 16.86 -19.25 26.64
C LEU A 447 15.80 -18.41 25.93
N PHE A 448 15.54 -17.23 26.46
CA PHE A 448 14.73 -16.22 25.77
C PHE A 448 15.61 -15.44 24.79
N VAL A 449 15.11 -15.27 23.57
CA VAL A 449 15.81 -14.58 22.49
C VAL A 449 14.88 -13.51 21.92
N ASP A 450 15.31 -12.26 22.08
CA ASP A 450 14.62 -11.09 21.56
C ASP A 450 15.04 -10.84 20.12
N VAL A 451 14.10 -10.96 19.17
CA VAL A 451 14.40 -10.81 17.74
C VAL A 451 14.18 -9.39 17.21
N ARG A 452 13.86 -8.44 18.08
CA ARG A 452 13.72 -7.02 17.71
C ARG A 452 15.08 -6.39 17.44
N GLN A 453 15.05 -5.19 16.86
CA GLN A 453 16.25 -4.37 16.68
C GLN A 453 16.89 -4.02 18.03
N ALA A 454 18.23 -3.89 18.06
CA ALA A 454 18.99 -3.62 19.28
C ALA A 454 18.46 -2.41 20.08
N ARG A 455 18.03 -1.35 19.37
CA ARG A 455 17.42 -0.16 19.99
C ARG A 455 16.17 -0.46 20.81
N GLU A 456 15.34 -1.43 20.37
CA GLU A 456 14.11 -1.81 21.07
C GLU A 456 14.40 -2.73 22.26
N TYR A 457 15.44 -3.55 22.15
CA TYR A 457 15.93 -4.40 23.23
C TYR A 457 16.51 -3.59 24.40
N GLU A 458 17.17 -2.46 24.13
CA GLU A 458 17.67 -1.54 25.15
C GLU A 458 16.55 -0.81 25.89
N THR A 459 15.42 -0.51 25.23
CA THR A 459 14.30 0.18 25.90
C THR A 459 13.52 -0.68 26.89
N GLY A 460 13.66 -2.00 26.82
CA GLY A 460 12.96 -2.94 27.69
C GLY A 460 13.05 -4.37 27.16
N ARG A 461 13.36 -5.34 28.02
CA ARG A 461 13.50 -6.76 27.66
C ARG A 461 13.09 -7.72 28.78
N ILE A 462 12.79 -8.96 28.41
CA ILE A 462 12.55 -10.05 29.37
C ILE A 462 13.87 -10.33 30.13
N PRO A 463 13.87 -10.44 31.47
CA PRO A 463 15.08 -10.69 32.24
C PRO A 463 15.80 -11.97 31.80
N GLY A 464 17.10 -11.86 31.54
CA GLY A 464 17.92 -12.98 31.07
C GLY A 464 17.81 -13.28 29.57
N ALA A 465 17.03 -12.51 28.80
CA ALA A 465 16.97 -12.63 27.36
C ALA A 465 18.21 -12.04 26.67
N ILE A 466 18.65 -12.68 25.58
CA ILE A 466 19.67 -12.13 24.68
C ILE A 466 19.01 -11.46 23.47
N ASN A 467 19.70 -10.53 22.82
CA ASN A 467 19.23 -9.93 21.57
C ASN A 467 19.87 -10.58 20.35
N LEU A 468 19.03 -11.01 19.41
CA LEU A 468 19.44 -11.49 18.10
C LEU A 468 18.45 -11.00 17.04
N PRO A 469 18.64 -9.79 16.48
CA PRO A 469 17.68 -9.19 15.55
C PRO A 469 17.39 -10.09 14.34
N VAL A 470 16.13 -10.14 13.90
CA VAL A 470 15.68 -11.05 12.81
C VAL A 470 16.50 -10.91 11.51
N GLY A 471 16.93 -9.69 11.17
CA GLY A 471 17.73 -9.42 9.97
C GLY A 471 19.17 -9.97 10.04
N GLU A 472 19.68 -10.22 11.25
CA GLU A 472 21.00 -10.80 11.49
C GLU A 472 20.93 -12.29 11.87
N PHE A 473 19.71 -12.80 12.06
CA PHE A 473 19.46 -14.13 12.64
C PHE A 473 20.04 -15.26 11.78
N GLU A 474 19.95 -15.14 10.46
CA GLU A 474 20.50 -16.12 9.51
C GLU A 474 22.03 -16.20 9.52
N GLY A 475 22.73 -15.12 9.89
CA GLY A 475 24.18 -15.08 9.99
C GLY A 475 24.75 -15.43 11.37
N ARG A 476 23.90 -15.48 12.41
CA ARG A 476 24.32 -15.57 13.81
C ARG A 476 23.62 -16.65 14.64
N TRP A 477 22.75 -17.46 14.03
CA TRP A 477 22.04 -18.55 14.71
C TRP A 477 22.97 -19.58 15.40
N GLU A 478 24.20 -19.76 14.90
CA GLU A 478 25.19 -20.70 15.47
C GLU A 478 25.60 -20.34 16.91
N THR A 479 25.38 -19.08 17.31
CA THR A 479 25.64 -18.61 18.68
C THR A 479 24.62 -19.15 19.70
N LEU A 480 23.52 -19.76 19.23
CA LEU A 480 22.46 -20.27 20.09
C LEU A 480 22.74 -21.71 20.56
N PRO A 481 22.56 -22.00 21.87
CA PRO A 481 22.80 -23.33 22.43
C PRO A 481 21.80 -24.35 21.89
N LYS A 482 22.28 -25.48 21.38
CA LYS A 482 21.45 -26.59 20.85
C LYS A 482 20.87 -27.49 21.95
N ASP A 483 21.46 -27.45 23.13
CA ASP A 483 21.11 -28.24 24.31
C ASP A 483 19.97 -27.63 25.14
N ARG A 484 19.63 -26.34 24.92
CA ARG A 484 18.55 -25.62 25.63
C ARG A 484 17.30 -25.45 24.77
N SER A 485 16.16 -25.26 25.41
CA SER A 485 14.96 -24.77 24.69
C SER A 485 15.09 -23.29 24.41
N ILE A 486 14.68 -22.86 23.22
CA ILE A 486 14.77 -21.47 22.76
C ILE A 486 13.35 -20.92 22.66
N VAL A 487 13.11 -19.79 23.32
CA VAL A 487 11.87 -19.03 23.25
C VAL A 487 12.15 -17.71 22.54
N LEU A 488 11.67 -17.60 21.30
CA LEU A 488 11.80 -16.40 20.48
C LEU A 488 10.64 -15.46 20.74
N TYR A 489 10.91 -14.17 20.91
CA TYR A 489 9.86 -13.17 21.12
C TYR A 489 10.20 -11.85 20.45
N GLU A 490 9.15 -11.07 20.16
CA GLU A 490 9.26 -9.70 19.66
C GLU A 490 8.38 -8.76 20.50
N SER A 491 8.01 -7.59 19.98
CA SER A 491 7.31 -6.55 20.76
C SER A 491 5.91 -6.96 21.20
N GLY A 492 5.28 -7.96 20.55
CA GLY A 492 3.91 -8.39 20.83
C GLY A 492 2.85 -7.71 19.95
N ARG A 493 3.23 -6.83 19.02
CA ARG A 493 2.31 -6.16 18.08
C ARG A 493 1.97 -6.98 16.82
N SER A 494 2.83 -7.94 16.49
CA SER A 494 2.66 -8.87 15.35
C SER A 494 2.93 -10.32 15.75
N ALA A 495 3.24 -10.58 17.03
CA ALA A 495 3.69 -11.88 17.49
C ALA A 495 2.52 -12.87 17.43
N GLY A 496 2.70 -13.97 16.68
CA GLY A 496 1.65 -14.94 16.37
C GLY A 496 1.21 -14.95 14.91
N ASP A 497 1.37 -13.86 14.16
CA ASP A 497 1.22 -13.87 12.70
C ASP A 497 2.24 -14.82 12.07
N VAL A 498 1.87 -15.61 11.06
CA VAL A 498 2.79 -16.49 10.31
C VAL A 498 4.01 -15.72 9.80
N CYS A 499 3.83 -14.43 9.54
CA CYS A 499 4.86 -13.53 9.08
C CYS A 499 5.61 -12.76 10.19
N ALA A 500 5.33 -13.05 11.47
CA ALA A 500 6.02 -12.44 12.61
C ALA A 500 7.52 -12.69 12.58
N SER A 501 8.31 -11.70 13.02
CA SER A 501 9.77 -11.79 13.03
C SER A 501 10.26 -12.95 13.90
N SER A 502 9.57 -13.20 15.03
CA SER A 502 9.87 -14.30 15.94
C SER A 502 9.57 -15.68 15.33
N ARG A 503 8.58 -15.78 14.45
CA ARG A 503 8.29 -17.02 13.71
C ARG A 503 9.23 -17.22 12.53
N ALA A 504 9.63 -16.15 11.84
CA ALA A 504 10.68 -16.22 10.82
C ALA A 504 12.00 -16.75 11.42
N ALA A 505 12.43 -16.19 12.55
CA ALA A 505 13.58 -16.69 13.30
C ALA A 505 13.40 -18.17 13.72
N GLY A 506 12.20 -18.56 14.15
CA GLY A 506 11.90 -19.94 14.51
C GLY A 506 12.01 -20.91 13.32
N ARG A 507 11.52 -20.51 12.14
CA ARG A 507 11.69 -21.28 10.90
C ARG A 507 13.16 -21.46 10.54
N VAL A 508 13.98 -20.43 10.71
CA VAL A 508 15.42 -20.53 10.50
C VAL A 508 16.03 -21.59 11.42
N LEU A 509 15.66 -21.62 12.71
CA LEU A 509 16.17 -22.65 13.62
C LEU A 509 15.74 -24.07 13.23
N LEU A 510 14.48 -24.27 12.86
CA LEU A 510 13.98 -25.57 12.40
C LEU A 510 14.73 -26.03 11.14
N ALA A 511 14.92 -25.12 10.16
CA ALA A 511 15.69 -25.40 8.95
C ALA A 511 17.17 -25.72 9.21
N LYS A 512 17.74 -25.25 10.33
CA LYS A 512 19.13 -25.54 10.76
C LYS A 512 19.23 -26.76 11.70
N GLY A 513 18.15 -27.54 11.83
CA GLY A 513 18.15 -28.82 12.55
C GLY A 513 17.93 -28.70 14.05
N PHE A 514 17.40 -27.59 14.56
CA PHE A 514 16.90 -27.55 15.93
C PHE A 514 15.63 -28.39 16.05
N ALA A 515 15.52 -29.17 17.13
CA ALA A 515 14.36 -30.01 17.35
C ALA A 515 13.11 -29.17 17.62
N ARG A 516 11.99 -29.53 16.98
CA ARG A 516 10.74 -28.74 16.98
C ARG A 516 10.22 -28.45 18.39
N GLU A 517 10.31 -29.43 19.27
CA GLU A 517 9.87 -29.34 20.67
C GLU A 517 10.67 -28.32 21.49
N ARG A 518 11.90 -28.00 21.05
CA ARG A 518 12.82 -27.07 21.69
C ARG A 518 12.72 -25.64 21.13
N VAL A 519 12.10 -25.44 19.97
CA VAL A 519 11.94 -24.10 19.36
C VAL A 519 10.52 -23.59 19.60
N LYS A 520 10.40 -22.57 20.44
CA LYS A 520 9.12 -21.97 20.82
C LYS A 520 9.10 -20.49 20.44
N VAL A 521 7.92 -20.00 20.10
CA VAL A 521 7.67 -18.58 19.87
C VAL A 521 6.69 -18.08 20.89
N TYR A 522 7.13 -17.12 21.71
CA TYR A 522 6.26 -16.43 22.63
C TYR A 522 5.45 -15.38 21.87
N GLN A 523 4.21 -15.73 21.57
CA GLN A 523 3.36 -14.97 20.66
C GLN A 523 2.73 -13.71 21.28
N ASP A 524 2.71 -13.54 22.60
CA ASP A 524 2.20 -12.29 23.17
C ASP A 524 3.32 -11.24 23.28
N GLY A 525 4.57 -11.63 23.03
CA GLY A 525 5.76 -10.78 23.01
C GLY A 525 6.00 -9.99 24.31
N LEU A 526 6.85 -8.96 24.23
CA LEU A 526 7.16 -8.12 25.38
C LEU A 526 5.91 -7.39 25.92
N ALA A 527 5.00 -6.96 25.04
CA ALA A 527 3.75 -6.31 25.44
C ALA A 527 2.86 -7.23 26.30
N GLY A 528 2.76 -8.52 25.96
CA GLY A 528 2.05 -9.51 26.77
C GLY A 528 2.72 -9.73 28.13
N TRP A 529 4.06 -9.72 28.16
CA TRP A 529 4.84 -9.87 29.38
C TRP A 529 4.62 -8.70 30.34
N GLU A 530 4.74 -7.46 29.83
CA GLU A 530 4.47 -6.24 30.60
C GLU A 530 3.00 -6.15 31.03
N GLY A 531 2.07 -6.51 30.14
CA GLY A 531 0.63 -6.49 30.42
C GLY A 531 0.22 -7.48 31.52
N ALA A 532 0.98 -8.56 31.71
CA ALA A 532 0.80 -9.50 32.81
C ALA A 532 1.50 -9.07 34.13
N GLY A 533 2.12 -7.89 34.15
CA GLY A 533 2.84 -7.36 35.31
C GLY A 533 4.15 -8.11 35.62
N LEU A 534 4.73 -8.80 34.63
CA LEU A 534 5.98 -9.55 34.80
C LEU A 534 7.20 -8.60 34.69
N PRO A 535 8.32 -8.92 35.36
CA PRO A 535 9.46 -8.01 35.46
C PRO A 535 10.14 -7.77 34.11
N VAL A 536 10.51 -6.52 33.82
CA VAL A 536 11.24 -6.11 32.61
C VAL A 536 12.54 -5.41 33.00
N VAL A 537 13.62 -5.73 32.30
CA VAL A 537 14.90 -5.02 32.43
C VAL A 537 14.90 -3.88 31.43
N ARG A 538 15.15 -2.66 31.90
CA ARG A 538 15.33 -1.45 31.09
C ARG A 538 16.76 -0.97 31.22
#